data_AF-A0A645GN68-F1
#
_entry.id   AF-A0A645GN68-F1
#
_cell.length_a   1.000
_cell.length_b   1.000
_cell.length_c   1.000
_cell.angle_alpha   90.00
_cell.angle_beta   90.00
_cell.angle_gamma   90.00
#
_symmetry.space_group_name_H-M   'P 1'
#
loop_
_entity.id
_entity.type
_entity.pdbx_description
1 polymer ?
#
loop_
_entity_poly.entity_id
_entity_poly.type
_entity_poly.pdbx_seq_one_letter_code
_entity_poly.pdbx_strand_id
1 'polypeptide(L)'
;MAFQVMDDILDYTQDEETLGKPALSDFRNGIYTAPVLYAMQVDRKAFASYIAKGADVTAMELAEIHALVEKYGGNRAAQALAKKYTIKALKLIKKLPNHPAKETLTKLTEQLLYRNM
;
A
#
# COMPACT_ATOMS: atom_id res chain seq x y z
N MET A 1 7.10 -5.04 -7.18
CA MET A 1 7.07 -4.91 -5.71
C MET A 1 6.75 -3.49 -5.28
N ALA A 2 7.64 -2.49 -5.42
CA ALA A 2 7.34 -1.13 -4.97
C ALA A 2 6.05 -0.55 -5.57
N PHE A 3 5.83 -0.75 -6.89
CA PHE A 3 4.59 -0.35 -7.55
C PHE A 3 3.33 -0.94 -6.89
N GLN A 4 3.29 -2.27 -6.72
CA GLN A 4 2.15 -2.93 -6.08
C GLN A 4 1.92 -2.44 -4.66
N VAL A 5 2.99 -2.26 -3.86
CA VAL A 5 2.82 -1.76 -2.48
C VAL A 5 2.26 -0.34 -2.47
N MET A 6 2.61 0.50 -3.46
CA MET A 6 2.00 1.82 -3.60
C MET A 6 0.53 1.73 -4.02
N ASP A 7 0.19 0.84 -4.94
CA ASP A 7 -1.19 0.56 -5.36
C ASP A 7 -2.05 0.11 -4.17
N ASP A 8 -1.52 -0.83 -3.37
CA ASP A 8 -2.14 -1.29 -2.13
C ASP A 8 -2.32 -0.17 -1.09
N ILE A 9 -1.51 0.90 -1.11
CA ILE A 9 -1.68 2.05 -0.21
C ILE A 9 -2.80 2.96 -0.73
N LEU A 10 -2.84 3.20 -2.05
CA LEU A 10 -3.84 4.07 -2.67
C LEU A 10 -5.26 3.54 -2.45
N ASP A 11 -5.43 2.23 -2.47
CA ASP A 11 -6.70 1.55 -2.16
C ASP A 11 -7.24 1.83 -0.74
N TYR A 12 -6.40 2.36 0.16
CA TYR A 12 -6.77 2.72 1.54
C TYR A 12 -6.87 4.23 1.75
N THR A 13 -6.07 5.03 1.05
CA THR A 13 -5.95 6.46 1.33
C THR A 13 -6.79 7.34 0.42
N GLN A 14 -7.18 6.87 -0.77
CA GLN A 14 -7.96 7.66 -1.72
C GLN A 14 -9.47 7.49 -1.52
N ASP A 15 -10.19 8.56 -1.84
CA ASP A 15 -11.64 8.64 -1.85
C ASP A 15 -12.25 7.88 -3.04
N GLU A 16 -13.49 7.43 -2.87
CA GLU A 16 -14.19 6.60 -3.88
C GLU A 16 -14.30 7.29 -5.25
N GLU A 17 -14.40 8.62 -5.28
CA GLU A 17 -14.45 9.42 -6.51
C GLU A 17 -13.15 9.30 -7.33
N THR A 18 -12.00 9.20 -6.65
CA THR A 18 -10.68 9.09 -7.30
C THR A 18 -10.38 7.64 -7.70
N LEU A 19 -10.80 6.66 -6.90
CA LEU A 19 -10.53 5.23 -7.15
C LEU A 19 -11.48 4.58 -8.15
N GLY A 20 -12.68 5.12 -8.35
CA GLY A 20 -13.73 4.52 -9.19
C GLY A 20 -14.28 3.19 -8.64
N LYS A 21 -13.90 2.83 -7.40
CA LYS A 21 -14.34 1.66 -6.63
C LYS A 21 -14.43 2.04 -5.14
N PRO A 22 -15.23 1.32 -4.33
CA PRO A 22 -15.25 1.53 -2.89
C PRO A 22 -13.86 1.36 -2.28
N ALA A 23 -13.43 2.30 -1.44
CA ALA A 23 -12.19 2.16 -0.67
C ALA A 23 -12.22 0.86 0.14
N LEU A 24 -11.06 0.23 0.35
CA LEU A 24 -10.94 -1.05 1.06
C LEU A 24 -11.72 -2.22 0.41
N SER A 25 -11.96 -2.21 -0.90
CA SER A 25 -12.55 -3.34 -1.63
C SER A 25 -11.82 -4.66 -1.34
N ASP A 26 -10.49 -4.60 -1.26
CA ASP A 26 -9.63 -5.74 -1.01
C ASP A 26 -9.89 -6.37 0.36
N PHE A 27 -10.12 -5.55 1.38
CA PHE A 27 -10.43 -6.04 2.72
C PHE A 27 -11.73 -6.86 2.74
N ARG A 28 -12.80 -6.37 2.10
CA ARG A 28 -14.09 -7.10 2.00
C ARG A 28 -13.94 -8.43 1.26
N ASN A 29 -13.06 -8.48 0.26
CA ASN A 29 -12.77 -9.69 -0.50
C ASN A 29 -11.83 -10.66 0.23
N GLY A 30 -11.44 -10.35 1.48
CA GLY A 30 -10.49 -11.15 2.26
C GLY A 30 -9.04 -11.05 1.78
N ILE A 31 -8.73 -10.06 0.94
CA ILE A 31 -7.39 -9.77 0.42
C ILE A 31 -6.76 -8.71 1.34
N TYR A 32 -5.99 -9.18 2.32
CA TYR A 32 -5.30 -8.28 3.25
C TYR A 32 -3.94 -7.88 2.68
N THR A 33 -3.84 -6.63 2.21
CA THR A 33 -2.62 -6.09 1.59
C THR A 33 -1.69 -5.46 2.62
N ALA A 34 -0.55 -4.92 2.16
CA ALA A 34 0.55 -4.48 3.03
C ALA A 34 0.12 -3.54 4.17
N PRO A 35 -0.71 -2.49 3.98
CA PRO A 35 -1.12 -1.60 5.07
C PRO A 35 -1.79 -2.34 6.24
N VAL A 36 -2.73 -3.24 5.93
CA VAL A 36 -3.47 -4.02 6.95
C VAL A 36 -2.55 -5.04 7.62
N LEU A 37 -1.75 -5.76 6.84
CA LEU A 37 -0.82 -6.75 7.41
C LEU A 37 0.16 -6.10 8.39
N TYR A 38 0.68 -4.91 8.08
CA TYR A 38 1.55 -4.18 9.00
C TYR A 38 0.81 -3.67 10.24
N ALA A 39 -0.40 -3.16 10.11
CA ALA A 39 -1.20 -2.76 11.26
C ALA A 39 -1.54 -3.94 12.19
N MET A 40 -1.87 -5.10 11.62
CA MET A 40 -2.14 -6.34 12.35
C MET A 40 -0.90 -6.90 13.07
N GLN A 41 0.32 -6.59 12.61
CA GLN A 41 1.54 -6.97 13.33
C GLN A 41 1.66 -6.23 14.66
N VAL A 42 1.11 -5.01 14.76
CA VAL A 42 1.09 -4.23 16.00
C VAL A 42 0.02 -4.76 16.96
N ASP A 43 -1.21 -4.94 16.46
CA ASP A 43 -2.32 -5.47 17.25
C ASP A 43 -3.31 -6.25 16.37
N ARG A 44 -3.08 -7.57 16.29
CA ARG A 44 -3.96 -8.48 15.54
C ARG A 44 -5.36 -8.59 16.14
N LYS A 45 -5.51 -8.43 17.45
CA LYS A 45 -6.80 -8.64 18.13
C LYS A 45 -7.80 -7.55 17.74
N ALA A 46 -7.32 -6.32 17.52
CA ALA A 46 -8.14 -5.21 17.04
C ALA A 46 -8.82 -5.48 15.69
N PHE A 47 -8.27 -6.38 14.86
CA PHE A 47 -8.83 -6.70 13.54
C PHE A 47 -9.69 -7.98 13.51
N ALA A 48 -9.68 -8.77 14.59
CA ALA A 48 -10.19 -10.14 14.58
C ALA A 48 -11.69 -10.23 14.26
N SER A 49 -12.51 -9.32 14.81
CA SER A 49 -13.95 -9.27 14.55
C SER A 49 -14.26 -8.96 13.08
N TYR A 50 -13.53 -8.02 12.48
CA TYR A 50 -13.73 -7.62 11.09
C TYR A 50 -13.29 -8.72 10.12
N ILE A 51 -12.17 -9.38 10.40
CA ILE A 51 -11.69 -10.52 9.59
C ILE A 51 -12.68 -11.68 9.64
N ALA A 52 -13.28 -11.96 10.80
CA ALA A 52 -14.29 -13.00 10.94
C ALA A 52 -15.58 -12.70 10.15
N LYS A 53 -15.91 -11.41 9.96
CA LYS A 53 -17.05 -10.97 9.14
C LYS A 53 -16.79 -11.08 7.64
N GLY A 54 -15.54 -10.89 7.19
CA GLY A 54 -15.19 -10.99 5.77
C GLY A 54 -16.04 -10.06 4.89
N ALA A 55 -16.80 -10.63 3.96
CA ALA A 55 -17.66 -9.88 3.04
C ALA A 55 -18.81 -9.12 3.74
N ASP A 56 -19.19 -9.51 4.97
CA ASP A 56 -20.29 -8.91 5.72
C ASP A 56 -19.89 -7.61 6.46
N VAL A 57 -18.65 -7.12 6.27
CA VAL A 57 -18.16 -5.87 6.85
C VAL A 57 -18.90 -4.66 6.26
N THR A 58 -19.55 -3.90 7.14
CA THR A 58 -20.32 -2.71 6.78
C THR A 58 -19.44 -1.52 6.38
N ALA A 59 -20.02 -0.48 5.76
CA ALA A 59 -19.28 0.74 5.43
C ALA A 59 -18.75 1.48 6.66
N MET A 60 -19.51 1.48 7.77
CA MET A 60 -19.08 2.07 9.04
C MET A 60 -17.86 1.34 9.62
N GLU A 61 -17.86 0.01 9.57
CA GLU A 61 -16.75 -0.81 10.03
C GLU A 61 -15.52 -0.69 9.13
N LEU A 62 -15.69 -0.46 7.83
CA LEU A 62 -14.56 -0.10 6.96
C LEU A 62 -13.88 1.19 7.40
N ALA A 63 -14.64 2.21 7.81
CA ALA A 63 -14.06 3.44 8.34
C ALA A 63 -13.29 3.18 9.66
N GLU A 64 -13.79 2.27 10.51
CA GLU A 64 -13.07 1.84 11.72
C GLU A 64 -11.77 1.11 11.37
N ILE A 65 -11.79 0.19 10.41
CA ILE A 65 -10.61 -0.52 9.92
C ILE A 65 -9.58 0.47 9.38
N HIS A 66 -10.01 1.45 8.59
CA HIS A 66 -9.13 2.52 8.10
C HIS A 66 -8.46 3.27 9.27
N ALA A 67 -9.25 3.66 10.28
CA ALA A 67 -8.72 4.32 11.47
C ALA A 67 -7.73 3.44 12.25
N LEU A 68 -7.95 2.12 12.32
CA LEU A 68 -7.01 1.19 12.94
C LEU A 68 -5.71 1.06 12.14
N VAL A 69 -5.79 0.99 10.80
CA VAL A 69 -4.61 0.95 9.93
C VAL A 69 -3.76 2.19 10.11
N GLU A 70 -4.38 3.38 10.19
CA GLU A 70 -3.68 4.62 10.44
C GLU A 70 -3.10 4.68 11.86
N LYS A 71 -3.91 4.36 12.87
CA LYS A 71 -3.51 4.32 14.30
C LYS A 71 -2.28 3.44 14.53
N TYR A 72 -2.25 2.27 13.91
CA TYR A 72 -1.15 1.31 14.05
C TYR A 72 -0.03 1.52 13.01
N GLY A 73 -0.09 2.58 12.21
CA GLY A 73 0.97 2.99 11.31
C GLY A 73 1.16 2.05 10.11
N GLY A 74 0.12 1.32 9.70
CA GLY A 74 0.15 0.39 8.58
C GLY A 74 0.55 1.07 7.27
N ASN A 75 -0.05 2.22 6.97
CA ASN A 75 0.28 3.04 5.79
C ASN A 75 1.75 3.44 5.77
N ARG A 76 2.26 3.97 6.90
CA ARG A 76 3.66 4.39 7.02
C ARG A 76 4.63 3.22 6.85
N ALA A 77 4.29 2.04 7.39
CA ALA A 77 5.10 0.84 7.24
C ALA A 77 5.11 0.31 5.78
N ALA A 78 3.97 0.32 5.11
CA ALA A 78 3.87 -0.02 3.70
C ALA A 78 4.66 0.97 2.82
N GLN A 79 4.59 2.28 3.08
CA GLN A 79 5.39 3.29 2.38
C GLN A 79 6.90 3.05 2.57
N ALA A 80 7.33 2.69 3.77
CA ALA A 80 8.72 2.33 4.04
C ALA A 80 9.16 1.08 3.25
N LEU A 81 8.28 0.09 3.10
CA LEU A 81 8.51 -1.09 2.27
C LEU A 81 8.65 -0.70 0.78
N ALA A 82 7.74 0.11 0.25
CA ALA A 82 7.82 0.60 -1.13
C ALA A 82 9.14 1.33 -1.37
N LYS A 83 9.51 2.27 -0.49
CA LYS A 83 10.77 3.01 -0.53
C LYS A 83 11.99 2.09 -0.53
N LYS A 84 12.00 1.05 0.31
CA LYS A 84 13.08 0.06 0.37
C LYS A 84 13.28 -0.65 -0.98
N TYR A 85 12.20 -1.08 -1.63
CA TYR A 85 12.27 -1.75 -2.93
C TYR A 85 12.64 -0.80 -4.06
N THR A 86 12.16 0.45 -4.04
CA THR A 86 12.54 1.48 -5.01
C THR A 86 14.04 1.79 -4.93
N ILE A 87 14.58 1.99 -3.72
CA ILE A 87 16.02 2.20 -3.53
C ILE A 87 16.82 0.98 -4.01
N LYS A 88 16.33 -0.24 -3.75
CA LYS A 88 16.96 -1.46 -4.26
C LYS A 88 17.00 -1.48 -5.79
N ALA A 89 15.91 -1.12 -6.45
CA ALA A 89 15.83 -1.04 -7.91
C ALA A 89 16.82 0.01 -8.47
N LEU A 90 16.86 1.21 -7.90
CA LEU A 90 17.79 2.27 -8.33
C LEU A 90 19.26 1.85 -8.20
N LYS A 91 19.62 1.16 -7.11
CA LYS A 91 20.97 0.60 -6.93
C LYS A 91 21.34 -0.42 -8.01
N LEU A 92 20.37 -1.21 -8.50
CA LEU A 92 20.59 -2.19 -9.57
C LEU A 92 20.68 -1.50 -10.94
N ILE A 93 19.79 -0.55 -11.23
CA ILE A 93 19.80 0.24 -12.47
C ILE A 93 21.13 0.97 -12.64
N LYS A 94 21.71 1.50 -11.55
CA LYS A 94 23.02 2.15 -11.57
C LYS A 94 24.14 1.26 -12.12
N LYS A 95 24.04 -0.06 -11.98
CA LYS A 95 25.02 -1.05 -12.47
C LYS A 95 24.88 -1.40 -13.95
N LEU A 96 23.81 -0.96 -14.62
CA LEU A 96 23.62 -1.21 -16.04
C LEU A 96 24.65 -0.42 -16.89
N PRO A 97 25.00 -0.91 -18.10
CA PRO A 97 25.83 -0.18 -19.05
C PRO A 97 25.29 1.22 -19.35
N ASN A 98 26.18 2.13 -19.76
CA ASN A 98 25.78 3.47 -20.15
C ASN A 98 25.01 3.41 -21.48
N HIS A 99 23.70 3.58 -21.40
CA HIS A 99 22.77 3.54 -22.52
C HIS A 99 21.59 4.47 -22.19
N PRO A 100 20.98 5.17 -23.17
CA PRO A 100 19.85 6.09 -22.91
C PRO A 100 18.70 5.45 -22.09
N ALA A 101 18.43 4.17 -22.33
CA ALA A 101 17.41 3.42 -21.57
C ALA A 101 17.66 3.37 -20.04
N LYS A 102 18.93 3.46 -19.59
CA LYS A 102 19.28 3.50 -18.16
C LYS A 102 18.70 4.75 -17.49
N GLU A 103 18.75 5.89 -18.18
CA GLU A 103 18.19 7.15 -17.68
C GLU A 103 16.67 7.07 -17.62
N THR A 104 16.03 6.54 -18.66
CA THR A 104 14.57 6.32 -18.68
C THR A 104 14.11 5.43 -17.53
N LEU A 105 14.78 4.30 -17.30
CA LEU A 105 14.48 3.40 -16.18
C LEU A 105 14.69 4.06 -14.82
N THR A 106 15.74 4.87 -14.68
CA THR A 106 16.02 5.61 -13.44
C THR A 106 14.89 6.57 -13.14
N LYS A 107 14.51 7.42 -14.11
CA LYS A 107 13.42 8.41 -13.97
C LYS A 107 12.08 7.75 -13.62
N LEU A 108 11.71 6.69 -14.34
CA LEU A 108 10.47 5.94 -14.06
C LEU A 108 10.47 5.36 -12.63
N THR A 109 11.62 4.87 -12.18
CA THR A 109 11.76 4.28 -10.84
C THR A 109 11.73 5.35 -9.75
N GLU A 110 12.32 6.53 -9.99
CA GLU A 110 12.26 7.67 -9.08
C GLU A 110 10.85 8.25 -8.95
N GLN A 111 10.08 8.26 -10.03
CA GLN A 111 8.67 8.69 -9.99
C GLN A 111 7.83 7.87 -9.01
N LEU A 112 8.16 6.59 -8.79
CA LEU A 112 7.48 5.77 -7.78
C LEU A 112 7.82 6.17 -6.34
N LEU A 113 8.96 6.83 -6.11
CA LEU A 113 9.38 7.29 -4.78
C LEU A 113 8.74 8.63 -4.38
N TYR A 114 8.53 9.50 -5.38
CA TYR A 114 8.07 10.88 -5.20
C TYR A 114 6.64 11.10 -5.69
N ARG A 115 5.90 10.03 -5.96
CA ARG A 115 4.47 10.13 -6.26
C ARG A 115 3.80 10.74 -5.03
N ASN A 116 3.43 12.01 -5.13
CA ASN A 116 2.58 12.65 -4.12
C ASN A 116 1.30 11.82 -4.06
N MET A 117 1.06 11.23 -2.89
CA MET A 117 -0.22 10.60 -2.53
C MET A 117 -1.20 11.69 -2.16
#